data_AF-S4P4G3-F1
#
_entry.id   AF-S4P4G3-F1
#
_cell.length_a   1.000
_cell.length_b   1.000
_cell.length_c   1.000
_cell.angle_alpha   90.00
_cell.angle_beta   90.00
_cell.angle_gamma   90.00
#
_symmetry.space_group_name_H-M   'P 1'
#
loop_
_entity.id
_entity.type
_entity.pdbx_description
1 polymer ?
#
loop_
_entity_poly.entity_id
_entity_poly.type
_entity_poly.pdbx_seq_one_letter_code
_entity_poly.pdbx_strand_id
1 'polypeptide(L)'
;MTAFEEFGVLPELGKAIDEMDWTLPTDVQAEAIPLILGGGDVLMAAETGSGKTGAFCLPILQIVWETLKDIQEGKSSKAIQQISTEWTMSFFDRTDALAVTPD
;
A
#
# COMPACT_ATOMS: atom_id res chain seq x y z
N MET A 1 -12.19 8.63 19.60
CA MET A 1 -12.42 7.34 18.92
C MET A 1 -12.98 7.72 17.57
N THR A 2 -12.10 7.82 16.57
CA THR A 2 -12.47 8.31 15.24
C THR A 2 -13.05 7.14 14.44
N ALA A 3 -13.98 7.39 13.53
CA ALA A 3 -14.57 6.34 12.69
C ALA A 3 -13.51 5.56 11.86
N PHE A 4 -12.33 6.15 11.68
CA PHE A 4 -11.19 5.51 11.01
C PHE A 4 -10.59 4.34 11.80
N GLU A 5 -10.68 4.33 13.13
CA GLU A 5 -10.20 3.22 13.97
C GLU A 5 -11.00 1.93 13.70
N GLU A 6 -12.26 2.04 13.27
CA GLU A 6 -13.09 0.89 12.90
C GLU A 6 -12.66 0.22 11.60
N PHE A 7 -11.88 0.91 10.76
CA PHE A 7 -11.39 0.39 9.48
C PHE A 7 -10.08 -0.39 9.59
N GLY A 8 -9.57 -0.61 10.81
CA GLY A 8 -8.27 -1.27 11.02
C GLY A 8 -7.07 -0.35 10.87
N VAL A 9 -7.30 0.97 10.95
CA VAL A 9 -6.23 1.97 10.93
C VAL A 9 -5.46 1.95 12.25
N LEU A 10 -4.14 2.07 12.18
CA LEU A 10 -3.29 2.17 13.37
C LEU A 10 -3.68 3.35 14.27
N PRO A 11 -3.63 3.21 15.61
CA PRO A 11 -4.05 4.26 16.54
C PRO A 11 -3.20 5.53 16.43
N GLU A 12 -1.94 5.44 16.00
CA GLU A 12 -1.08 6.60 15.74
C GLU A 12 -1.59 7.42 14.55
N LEU A 13 -2.03 6.74 13.48
CA LEU A 13 -2.65 7.39 12.33
C LEU A 13 -4.02 7.97 12.70
N GLY A 14 -4.82 7.23 13.48
CA GLY A 14 -6.11 7.72 13.98
C GLY A 14 -6.00 9.04 14.73
N LYS A 15 -4.96 9.21 15.57
CA LYS A 15 -4.67 10.48 16.25
C LYS A 15 -4.24 11.59 15.29
N ALA A 16 -3.36 11.30 14.34
CA ALA A 16 -2.91 12.29 13.37
C ALA A 16 -4.06 12.80 12.49
N ILE A 17 -5.00 11.93 12.13
CA ILE A 17 -6.22 12.26 11.39
C ILE A 17 -7.14 13.17 12.25
N ASP A 18 -7.29 12.85 13.53
CA ASP A 18 -8.09 13.66 14.48
C ASP A 18 -7.49 15.07 14.64
N GLU A 19 -6.16 15.18 14.73
CA GLU A 19 -5.42 16.46 14.74
C GLU A 19 -5.55 17.25 13.43
N MET A 20 -5.82 16.57 12.32
CA MET A 20 -6.11 17.19 11.01
C MET A 20 -7.60 17.56 10.85
N ASP A 21 -8.40 17.45 11.91
CA ASP A 21 -9.85 17.69 11.92
C ASP A 21 -10.64 16.78 10.96
N TRP A 22 -10.10 15.61 10.61
CA TRP A 22 -10.79 14.60 9.80
C TRP A 22 -11.68 13.73 10.69
N THR A 23 -12.83 14.29 11.05
CA THR A 23 -13.76 13.67 11.99
C THR A 23 -14.58 12.53 11.39
N LEU A 24 -15.01 12.66 10.13
CA LEU A 24 -15.84 11.69 9.43
C LEU A 24 -15.21 11.31 8.08
N PRO A 25 -15.08 10.00 7.78
CA PRO A 25 -14.63 9.54 6.48
C PRO A 25 -15.67 9.91 5.41
N THR A 26 -15.19 10.26 4.22
CA THR A 26 -16.07 10.37 3.05
C THR A 26 -16.48 8.99 2.54
N ASP A 27 -17.55 8.88 1.75
CA ASP A 27 -18.04 7.60 1.24
C ASP A 27 -16.94 6.80 0.52
N VAL A 28 -16.14 7.46 -0.33
CA VAL A 28 -15.02 6.82 -1.03
C VAL A 28 -13.90 6.39 -0.08
N GLN A 29 -13.69 7.08 1.04
CA GLN A 29 -12.71 6.69 2.04
C GLN A 29 -13.20 5.47 2.84
N ALA A 30 -14.45 5.49 3.29
CA ALA A 30 -15.06 4.41 4.06
C ALA A 30 -15.09 3.09 3.28
N GLU A 31 -15.31 3.14 1.96
CA GLU A 31 -15.27 1.95 1.11
C GLU A 31 -13.84 1.51 0.76
N ALA A 32 -12.96 2.45 0.40
CA ALA A 32 -11.65 2.09 -0.13
C ALA A 32 -10.63 1.68 0.93
N ILE A 33 -10.61 2.36 2.10
CA ILE A 33 -9.62 2.11 3.15
C ILE A 33 -9.60 0.63 3.59
N PRO A 34 -10.73 0.01 3.98
CA PRO A 34 -10.73 -1.39 4.39
C PRO A 34 -10.39 -2.36 3.25
N LEU A 35 -10.75 -2.04 2.00
CA LEU A 35 -10.41 -2.86 0.84
C LEU A 35 -8.91 -2.85 0.54
N ILE A 36 -8.26 -1.68 0.65
CA ILE A 36 -6.81 -1.52 0.44
C ILE A 36 -6.04 -2.21 1.57
N LEU A 37 -6.43 -2.01 2.84
CA LEU A 37 -5.79 -2.69 3.98
C LEU A 37 -6.00 -4.21 3.95
N GLY A 38 -7.09 -4.67 3.35
CA GLY A 38 -7.34 -6.09 3.09
C GLY A 38 -6.42 -6.70 2.02
N GLY A 39 -5.53 -5.92 1.39
CA GLY A 39 -4.62 -6.36 0.34
C GLY A 39 -5.29 -6.51 -1.04
N GLY A 40 -6.46 -5.90 -1.24
CA GLY A 40 -7.17 -5.90 -2.52
C GLY A 40 -6.66 -4.81 -3.47
N ASP A 41 -6.70 -5.08 -4.76
CA ASP A 41 -6.53 -4.06 -5.81
C ASP A 41 -7.84 -3.27 -5.96
N VAL A 42 -7.78 -1.95 -5.70
CA VAL A 42 -8.97 -1.10 -5.64
C VAL A 42 -8.93 -0.03 -6.73
N LEU A 43 -10.00 0.02 -7.53
CA LEU A 43 -10.27 1.12 -8.46
C LEU A 43 -11.31 2.05 -7.84
N MET A 44 -10.92 3.29 -7.55
CA MET A 44 -11.79 4.29 -6.93
C MET A 44 -12.21 5.34 -7.96
N ALA A 45 -13.52 5.56 -8.10
CA ALA A 45 -14.08 6.65 -8.93
C ALA A 45 -14.97 7.55 -8.07
N ALA A 46 -14.61 8.83 -7.95
CA ALA A 46 -15.38 9.84 -7.23
C ALA A 46 -15.08 11.22 -7.81
N GLU A 47 -15.89 12.22 -7.45
CA GLU A 47 -15.71 13.61 -7.91
C GLU A 47 -14.46 14.28 -7.31
N THR A 48 -14.03 15.39 -7.89
CA THR A 48 -12.93 16.20 -7.32
C THR A 48 -13.36 16.77 -5.98
N GLY A 49 -12.49 16.67 -4.97
CA GLY A 49 -12.81 17.11 -3.60
C GLY A 49 -13.43 16.02 -2.72
N SER A 50 -13.77 14.83 -3.24
CA SER A 50 -14.35 13.73 -2.44
C SER A 50 -13.35 13.01 -1.51
N GLY A 51 -12.10 13.48 -1.41
CA GLY A 51 -11.11 12.89 -0.49
C GLY A 51 -10.40 11.63 -0.99
N LYS A 52 -10.42 11.33 -2.30
CA LYS A 52 -9.72 10.18 -2.92
C LYS A 52 -8.24 10.09 -2.56
N THR A 53 -7.56 11.23 -2.44
CA THR A 53 -6.14 11.28 -2.04
C THR A 53 -5.95 10.70 -0.65
N GLY A 54 -6.77 11.10 0.32
CA GLY A 54 -6.74 10.55 1.68
C GLY A 54 -7.11 9.06 1.70
N ALA A 55 -8.10 8.66 0.90
CA ALA A 55 -8.54 7.27 0.77
C ALA A 55 -7.42 6.32 0.34
N PHE A 56 -6.51 6.78 -0.53
CA PHE A 56 -5.33 6.02 -0.96
C PHE A 56 -4.14 6.19 -0.01
N CYS A 57 -3.78 7.43 0.34
CA CYS A 57 -2.56 7.71 1.09
C CYS A 57 -2.59 7.12 2.49
N LEU A 58 -3.74 7.17 3.17
CA LEU A 58 -3.85 6.71 4.55
C LEU A 58 -3.51 5.21 4.71
N PRO A 59 -4.16 4.28 4.00
CA PRO A 59 -3.84 2.86 4.11
C PRO A 59 -2.44 2.53 3.58
N ILE A 60 -1.95 3.25 2.55
CA ILE A 60 -0.60 3.05 2.03
C ILE A 60 0.48 3.41 3.05
N LEU A 61 0.31 4.51 3.80
CA LEU A 61 1.23 4.89 4.87
C LEU A 61 1.34 3.78 5.92
N GLN A 62 0.20 3.18 6.30
CA GLN A 62 0.17 2.04 7.22
C GLN A 62 0.90 0.83 6.66
N ILE A 63 0.59 0.43 5.42
CA ILE A 63 1.24 -0.73 4.77
C ILE A 63 2.76 -0.54 4.69
N VAL A 64 3.23 0.65 4.31
CA VAL A 64 4.66 0.95 4.25
C VAL A 64 5.29 0.91 5.64
N TRP A 65 4.64 1.47 6.65
CA TRP A 65 5.12 1.44 8.02
C TRP A 65 5.25 0.02 8.58
N GLU A 66 4.22 -0.80 8.39
CA GLU A 66 4.22 -2.22 8.79
C GLU A 66 5.31 -2.99 8.04
N THR A 67 5.46 -2.77 6.74
CA THR A 67 6.52 -3.39 5.92
C THR A 67 7.91 -3.02 6.44
N LEU A 68 8.16 -1.74 6.75
CA LEU A 68 9.44 -1.29 7.29
C LEU A 68 9.72 -1.89 8.67
N LYS A 69 8.70 -2.03 9.50
CA LYS A 69 8.80 -2.66 10.82
C LYS A 69 9.13 -4.15 10.71
N ASP A 70 8.48 -4.87 9.79
CA ASP A 70 8.75 -6.28 9.55
C ASP A 70 10.19 -6.53 9.07
N ILE A 71 10.70 -5.64 8.22
CA ILE A 71 12.11 -5.66 7.77
C ILE A 71 13.06 -5.47 8.96
N GLN A 72 12.77 -4.52 9.86
CA GLN A 72 13.60 -4.27 11.05
C GLN A 72 13.57 -5.42 12.06
N GLU A 73 12.41 -6.06 12.22
CA GLU A 73 12.23 -7.22 13.12
C GLU A 73 12.79 -8.53 12.54
N GLY A 74 13.35 -8.51 11.33
CA GLY A 74 13.91 -9.68 10.65
C GLY A 74 12.84 -10.69 10.19
N LYS A 75 11.56 -10.31 10.24
CA LYS A 75 10.45 -11.09 9.71
C LYS A 75 10.37 -10.82 8.21
N SER A 76 11.28 -11.42 7.45
CA SER A 76 11.24 -11.30 6.00
C SER A 76 9.98 -11.99 5.48
N SER A 77 8.95 -11.20 5.17
CA SER A 77 7.79 -11.64 4.41
C SER A 77 8.30 -12.24 3.11
N LYS A 78 8.00 -13.52 2.89
CA LYS A 78 8.45 -14.34 1.74
C LYS A 78 8.22 -13.71 0.35
N ALA A 79 7.45 -12.63 0.25
CA ALA A 79 7.08 -11.97 -1.00
C ALA A 79 8.18 -11.07 -1.61
N ILE A 80 9.12 -10.52 -0.82
CA ILE A 80 10.16 -9.60 -1.34
C ILE A 80 11.50 -10.34 -1.61
N GLN A 81 11.60 -11.61 -1.24
CA GLN A 81 12.87 -12.36 -1.29
C GLN A 81 13.25 -12.88 -2.68
N GLN A 82 12.47 -12.60 -3.73
CA GLN A 82 12.64 -13.22 -5.05
C GLN A 82 12.91 -12.24 -6.21
N ILE A 83 13.47 -11.07 -5.93
CA ILE A 83 14.17 -10.31 -6.97
C ILE A 83 15.63 -10.76 -6.90
N SER A 84 15.98 -11.76 -7.68
CA SER A 84 17.37 -12.16 -7.88
C SER A 84 18.17 -10.96 -8.41
N THR A 85 19.26 -10.60 -7.73
CA THR A 85 20.15 -9.51 -8.16
C THR A 85 21.12 -9.94 -9.26
N GLU A 86 21.07 -11.19 -9.72
CA GLU A 86 21.87 -11.70 -10.83
C GLU A 86 21.09 -11.61 -12.14
N TRP A 87 21.30 -10.50 -12.84
CA TRP A 87 20.85 -10.26 -14.19
C TRP A 87 21.74 -11.06 -15.16
N THR A 88 21.28 -12.22 -15.63
CA THR A 88 22.05 -13.08 -16.56
C THR A 88 21.56 -12.93 -18.00
N MET A 89 22.49 -12.91 -18.96
CA MET A 89 22.12 -12.92 -20.39
C MET A 89 21.49 -14.27 -20.76
N SER A 90 20.25 -14.25 -21.24
CA SER A 90 19.59 -15.45 -21.76
C SER A 90 20.16 -15.85 -23.12
N PHE A 91 20.73 -17.05 -23.22
CA PHE A 91 21.25 -17.60 -24.48
C PHE A 91 20.14 -17.98 -25.49
N PHE A 92 18.88 -18.02 -25.04
CA PHE A 92 17.74 -18.33 -25.89
C PHE A 92 17.03 -17.06 -26.40
N ASP A 93 17.41 -15.89 -25.90
CA ASP A 93 16.92 -14.62 -26.43
C ASP A 93 17.54 -14.36 -27.80
N ARG A 94 16.71 -14.42 -28.84
CA ARG A 94 17.10 -14.19 -30.24
C ARG A 94 16.60 -12.84 -30.75
N THR A 95 16.10 -11.98 -29.87
CA THR A 95 15.68 -10.64 -30.24
C THR A 95 16.86 -9.66 -30.14
N ASP A 96 16.86 -8.62 -30.98
CA ASP A 96 17.90 -7.58 -30.97
C ASP A 96 17.85 -6.69 -29.70
N ALA A 97 16.82 -6.88 -28.87
CA ALA A 97 16.73 -6.29 -27.55
C ALA A 97 17.34 -7.27 -26.55
N LEU A 98 18.43 -6.87 -25.90
CA LEU A 98 19.00 -7.52 -24.71
C LEU A 98 17.96 -7.52 -23.58
N ALA A 99 16.97 -8.41 -23.63
CA ALA A 99 16.00 -8.57 -22.57
C ALA A 99 16.63 -9.48 -21.51
N VAL A 100 17.15 -8.84 -20.47
CA VAL A 100 17.70 -9.57 -19.34
C VAL A 100 16.53 -10.09 -18.51
N THR A 101 16.42 -11.41 -18.37
CA THR A 101 15.36 -12.07 -17.63
C THR A 101 15.85 -12.45 -16.22
N PRO A 102 15.05 -12.22 -15.16
CA PRO A 102 15.27 -12.87 -13.88
C PRO A 102 14.91 -14.37 -14.00
N ASP A 103 15.72 -15.24 -13.39
CA ASP A 103 15.40 -16.67 -13.23
C ASP A 103 14.19 -16.90 -12.29
#